data_AF-A0A1B7XBM2-F1
#
_entry.id   AF-A0A1B7XBM2-F1
#
_cell.length_a   1.000
_cell.length_b   1.000
_cell.length_c   1.000
_cell.angle_alpha   90.00
_cell.angle_beta   90.00
_cell.angle_gamma   90.00
#
_symmetry.space_group_name_H-M   'P 1'
#
loop_
_entity.id
_entity.type
_entity.pdbx_description
1 polymer ?
#
loop_
_entity_poly.entity_id
_entity_poly.type
_entity_poly.pdbx_seq_one_letter_code
_entity_poly.pdbx_strand_id
1 'polypeptide(L)'
;MTFSQLILIFLSASEVLLLGLLVVFYLRLRKSEALLTSMQSGQEALVAKMHFNAELEQEIVESFTQRQRELQELETQLEARADELRTLLEQAEAISRSPQFLRELILTGRKKGQTIPQLAKATNLSIDEVELILMKAE
;
A
#
# COMPACT_ATOMS: atom_id res chain seq x y z
N MET A 1 -35.14 -38.30 77.93
CA MET A 1 -34.45 -37.00 77.77
C MET A 1 -35.16 -35.97 78.61
N THR A 2 -34.43 -35.18 79.39
CA THR A 2 -35.03 -34.04 80.10
C THR A 2 -35.19 -32.87 79.12
N PHE A 3 -36.20 -32.01 79.34
CA PHE A 3 -36.49 -30.85 78.49
C PHE A 3 -35.26 -29.94 78.25
N SER A 4 -34.40 -29.80 79.26
CA SER A 4 -33.12 -29.07 79.17
C SER A 4 -32.14 -29.67 78.15
N GLN A 5 -32.04 -31.01 78.06
CA GLN A 5 -31.17 -31.67 77.09
C GLN A 5 -31.59 -31.41 75.64
N LEU A 6 -32.90 -31.34 75.37
CA LEU A 6 -33.43 -31.03 74.05
C LEU A 6 -33.09 -29.60 73.61
N ILE A 7 -33.17 -28.63 74.53
CA ILE A 7 -32.80 -27.23 74.26
C ILE A 7 -31.32 -27.10 73.94
N LEU A 8 -30.45 -27.77 74.71
CA LEU A 8 -29.00 -27.75 74.46
C LEU A 8 -28.63 -28.34 73.10
N ILE A 9 -29.26 -29.45 72.71
CA ILE A 9 -29.05 -30.06 71.38
C ILE A 9 -29.53 -29.13 70.27
N PHE A 10 -30.71 -28.51 70.43
CA PHE A 10 -31.22 -27.56 69.44
C PHE A 10 -30.32 -26.33 69.28
N LEU A 11 -29.85 -25.77 70.40
CA LEU A 11 -28.97 -24.59 70.39
C LEU A 11 -27.62 -24.93 69.73
N SER A 12 -27.03 -26.07 70.06
CA SER A 12 -25.79 -26.53 69.44
C SER A 12 -25.96 -26.85 67.95
N ALA A 13 -27.08 -27.46 67.55
CA ALA A 13 -27.39 -27.69 66.14
C ALA A 13 -27.57 -26.38 65.37
N SER A 14 -28.24 -25.39 65.97
CA SER A 14 -28.39 -24.05 65.40
C SER A 14 -27.04 -23.35 65.26
N GLU A 15 -26.15 -23.48 66.24
CA GLU A 15 -24.81 -22.89 66.20
C GLU A 15 -23.95 -23.49 65.08
N VAL A 16 -23.97 -24.82 64.93
CA VAL A 16 -23.29 -25.52 63.83
C VAL A 16 -23.86 -25.10 62.47
N LEU A 17 -25.18 -24.92 62.36
CA LEU A 17 -25.84 -24.47 61.14
C LEU A 17 -25.42 -23.04 60.77
N LEU A 18 -25.37 -22.13 61.74
CA LEU A 18 -24.93 -20.75 61.55
C LEU A 18 -23.46 -20.68 61.11
N LEU A 19 -22.57 -21.48 61.72
CA LEU A 19 -21.18 -21.59 61.28
C LEU A 19 -21.08 -22.12 59.84
N GLY A 20 -21.86 -23.14 59.49
CA GLY A 20 -21.93 -23.65 58.13
C GLY A 20 -22.36 -22.59 57.12
N LEU A 21 -23.40 -21.81 57.45
CA LEU A 21 -23.84 -20.68 56.62
C LEU A 21 -22.73 -19.64 56.46
N LEU A 22 -22.03 -19.28 57.53
CA LEU A 22 -20.94 -18.29 57.48
C LEU A 22 -19.83 -18.75 56.54
N VAL A 23 -19.43 -20.02 56.58
CA VAL A 23 -18.42 -20.59 55.67
C VAL A 23 -18.91 -20.54 54.21
N VAL A 24 -20.17 -20.91 53.94
CA VAL A 24 -20.73 -20.85 52.60
C VAL A 24 -20.78 -19.41 52.07
N PHE A 25 -21.21 -18.46 52.91
CA PHE A 25 -21.23 -17.05 52.57
C PHE A 25 -19.82 -16.52 52.27
N TYR A 26 -18.83 -16.88 53.08
CA TYR A 26 -17.45 -16.50 52.87
C TYR A 26 -16.89 -17.03 51.53
N LEU A 27 -17.12 -18.30 51.22
CA LEU A 27 -16.67 -18.89 49.95
C LEU A 27 -17.36 -18.25 48.74
N ARG A 28 -18.66 -17.97 48.85
CA ARG A 28 -19.42 -17.30 47.79
C ARG A 28 -18.92 -15.88 47.55
N LEU A 29 -18.63 -15.13 48.61
CA LEU A 29 -18.11 -13.76 48.52
C LEU A 29 -16.73 -13.73 47.87
N ARG A 30 -15.81 -14.59 48.33
CA ARG A 30 -14.46 -14.71 47.76
C ARG A 30 -14.48 -15.07 46.27
N LYS A 31 -15.42 -15.92 45.84
CA LYS A 31 -15.59 -16.27 44.42
C LYS A 31 -16.09 -15.06 43.61
N SER A 32 -16.98 -14.25 44.18
CA SER A 32 -17.49 -13.03 43.54
C SER A 32 -16.40 -11.98 43.36
N GLU A 33 -15.55 -11.79 44.37
CA GLU A 33 -14.42 -10.85 44.30
C GLU A 33 -13.40 -11.28 43.25
N ALA A 34 -13.02 -12.56 43.24
CA ALA A 34 -12.06 -13.08 42.26
C ALA A 34 -12.53 -12.92 40.81
N LEU A 35 -13.83 -13.12 40.55
CA LEU A 35 -14.42 -12.92 39.22
C LEU A 35 -14.39 -11.44 38.80
N LEU A 36 -14.77 -10.53 39.70
CA LEU A 36 -14.76 -9.10 39.43
C LEU A 36 -13.36 -8.59 39.10
N THR A 37 -12.35 -9.00 39.89
CA THR A 37 -10.96 -8.63 39.63
C THR A 37 -10.47 -9.14 38.27
N SER A 38 -10.82 -10.39 37.90
CA SER A 38 -10.43 -10.94 36.59
C SER A 38 -11.10 -10.25 35.41
N MET A 39 -12.35 -9.80 35.57
CA MET A 39 -13.07 -9.06 34.54
C MET A 39 -12.52 -7.64 34.40
N GLN A 40 -12.23 -6.97 35.52
CA GLN A 40 -11.61 -5.64 35.53
C GLN A 40 -10.24 -5.66 34.85
N SER A 41 -9.38 -6.62 35.19
CA SER A 41 -8.07 -6.74 34.55
C SER A 41 -8.16 -7.03 33.05
N GLY A 42 -9.16 -7.80 32.62
CA GLY A 42 -9.41 -8.06 31.20
C GLY A 42 -9.88 -6.80 30.46
N GLN A 43 -10.74 -5.99 31.08
CA GLN A 43 -11.22 -4.73 30.51
C GLN A 43 -10.10 -3.72 30.37
N GLU A 44 -9.24 -3.55 31.37
CA GLU A 44 -8.07 -2.66 31.29
C GLU A 44 -7.12 -3.05 30.15
N ALA A 45 -6.85 -4.35 29.99
CA ALA A 45 -6.00 -4.85 28.91
C ALA A 45 -6.62 -4.62 27.52
N LEU A 46 -7.94 -4.75 27.39
CA LEU A 46 -8.66 -4.46 26.14
C LEU A 46 -8.65 -2.96 25.81
N VAL A 47 -8.89 -2.11 26.81
CA VAL A 47 -8.84 -0.64 26.66
C VAL A 47 -7.44 -0.19 26.24
N ALA A 48 -6.38 -0.71 26.88
CA ALA A 48 -5.00 -0.40 26.50
C ALA A 48 -4.70 -0.79 25.04
N LYS A 49 -5.18 -1.96 24.59
CA LYS A 49 -5.03 -2.38 23.18
C LYS A 49 -5.78 -1.48 22.21
N MET A 50 -6.99 -1.04 22.56
CA MET A 50 -7.75 -0.12 21.71
C MET A 50 -7.06 1.23 21.57
N HIS A 51 -6.53 1.80 22.66
CA HIS A 51 -5.75 3.04 22.60
C HIS A 51 -4.50 2.90 21.73
N PHE A 52 -3.72 1.84 21.93
CA PHE A 52 -2.52 1.59 21.12
C PHE A 52 -2.84 1.40 19.63
N ASN A 53 -3.90 0.66 19.30
CA ASN A 53 -4.32 0.49 17.91
C ASN A 53 -4.81 1.80 17.29
N ALA A 54 -5.53 2.64 18.04
CA ALA A 54 -6.01 3.93 17.55
C ALA A 54 -4.84 4.90 17.28
N GLU A 55 -3.82 4.90 18.15
CA GLU A 55 -2.59 5.67 17.92
C GLU A 55 -1.87 5.20 16.64
N LEU A 56 -1.71 3.88 16.46
CA LEU A 56 -1.12 3.31 15.24
C LEU A 56 -1.91 3.64 13.98
N GLU A 57 -3.25 3.54 14.02
CA GLU A 57 -4.09 3.90 12.89
C GLU A 57 -3.89 5.36 12.49
N GLN A 58 -3.79 6.27 13.47
CA GLN A 58 -3.55 7.68 13.21
C GLN A 58 -2.18 7.90 12.55
N GLU A 59 -1.11 7.30 13.08
CA GLU A 59 0.23 7.40 12.48
C GLU A 59 0.27 6.82 11.05
N ILE A 60 -0.42 5.70 10.79
CA ILE A 60 -0.48 5.08 9.47
C ILE A 60 -1.24 5.97 8.47
N VAL A 61 -2.36 6.56 8.88
CA VAL A 61 -3.17 7.44 8.03
C VAL A 61 -2.37 8.69 7.66
N GLU A 62 -1.67 9.30 8.62
CA GLU A 62 -0.81 10.46 8.37
C GLU A 62 0.30 10.11 7.35
N SER A 63 1.02 9.00 7.54
CA SER A 63 2.06 8.54 6.60
C SER A 63 1.51 8.23 5.20
N PHE A 64 0.30 7.67 5.12
CA PHE A 64 -0.32 7.32 3.84
C PHE A 64 -0.75 8.56 3.06
N THR A 65 -1.35 9.54 3.73
CA THR A 65 -1.74 10.81 3.07
C THR A 65 -0.54 11.58 2.54
N GLN A 66 0.58 11.59 3.28
CA GLN A 66 1.83 12.18 2.82
C GLN A 66 2.35 11.44 1.58
N ARG A 67 2.44 10.10 1.62
CA ARG A 67 2.90 9.30 0.48
C ARG A 67 2.00 9.44 -0.75
N GLN A 68 0.68 9.57 -0.58
CA GLN A 68 -0.22 9.82 -1.71
C GLN A 68 0.08 11.15 -2.38
N ARG A 69 0.34 12.22 -1.61
CA ARG A 69 0.71 13.52 -2.19
C ARG A 69 2.03 13.45 -2.95
N GLU A 70 3.04 12.81 -2.36
CA GLU A 70 4.34 12.60 -3.00
C GLU A 70 4.22 11.80 -4.31
N LEU A 71 3.40 10.74 -4.32
CA LEU A 71 3.14 9.95 -5.52
C LEU A 71 2.39 10.74 -6.60
N GLN A 72 1.40 11.55 -6.21
CA GLN A 72 0.65 12.38 -7.15
C GLN A 72 1.53 13.48 -7.78
N GLU A 73 2.44 14.06 -6.99
CA GLU A 73 3.41 15.02 -7.51
C GLU A 73 4.38 14.35 -8.49
N LEU A 74 4.89 13.15 -8.14
CA LEU A 74 5.78 12.39 -9.00
C LEU A 74 5.11 11.97 -10.31
N GLU A 75 3.83 11.57 -10.27
CA GLU A 75 3.02 11.25 -11.45
C GLU A 75 2.90 12.46 -12.37
N THR A 76 2.60 13.64 -11.81
CA THR A 76 2.51 14.89 -12.58
C THR A 76 3.83 15.23 -13.26
N GLN A 77 4.96 15.05 -12.56
CA GLN A 77 6.28 15.28 -13.13
C GLN A 77 6.63 14.27 -14.23
N LEU A 78 6.29 12.99 -14.03
CA LEU A 78 6.49 11.95 -15.03
C LEU A 78 5.68 12.20 -16.30
N GLU A 79 4.43 12.62 -16.16
CA GLU A 79 3.56 12.92 -17.29
C GLU A 79 4.07 14.13 -18.08
N ALA A 80 4.46 15.20 -17.39
CA ALA A 80 5.11 16.34 -18.04
C ALA A 80 6.39 15.95 -18.80
N ARG A 81 7.22 15.08 -18.23
CA ARG A 81 8.43 14.57 -18.90
C ARG A 81 8.10 13.66 -20.08
N ALA A 82 7.06 12.84 -19.97
CA ALA A 82 6.61 12.00 -21.07
C ALA A 82 6.13 12.84 -22.25
N ASP A 83 5.39 13.92 -21.98
CA ASP A 83 4.92 14.87 -23.01
C ASP A 83 6.07 15.65 -23.65
N GLU A 84 7.04 16.12 -22.86
CA GLU A 84 8.26 16.74 -23.37
C GLU A 84 9.01 15.79 -24.32
N LEU A 85 9.23 14.54 -23.89
CA LEU A 85 9.91 13.53 -24.70
C LEU A 85 9.14 13.22 -25.98
N ARG A 86 7.82 13.10 -25.90
CA ARG A 86 6.96 12.86 -27.05
C ARG A 86 7.06 14.00 -28.06
N THR A 87 7.06 15.24 -27.59
CA THR A 87 7.23 16.43 -28.43
C THR A 87 8.60 16.45 -29.10
N LEU A 88 9.68 16.12 -28.37
CA LEU A 88 11.02 16.01 -28.93
C LEU A 88 11.12 14.90 -29.99
N LEU A 89 10.40 13.79 -29.78
CA LEU A 89 10.35 12.66 -30.71
C LEU A 89 9.63 13.05 -32.01
N GLU A 90 8.51 13.77 -31.92
CA GLU A 90 7.82 14.32 -33.08
C GLU A 90 8.70 15.32 -33.86
N GLN A 91 9.44 16.18 -33.15
CA GLN A 91 10.40 17.09 -33.78
C GLN A 91 11.54 16.34 -34.48
N ALA A 92 12.10 15.31 -33.83
CA ALA A 92 13.15 14.48 -34.42
C ALA A 92 12.64 13.70 -35.64
N GLU A 93 11.40 13.21 -35.61
CA GLU A 93 10.78 12.53 -36.75
C GLU A 93 10.51 13.50 -37.91
N ALA A 94 10.06 14.72 -37.63
CA ALA A 94 9.90 15.77 -38.63
C ALA A 94 11.25 16.14 -39.31
N ILE A 95 12.33 16.20 -38.53
CA ILE A 95 13.68 16.44 -39.05
C ILE A 95 14.19 15.23 -39.85
N SER A 96 13.97 14.01 -39.36
CA SER A 96 14.37 12.77 -40.02
C SER A 96 13.63 12.54 -41.35
N ARG A 97 12.36 12.95 -41.44
CA ARG A 97 11.57 12.94 -42.68
C ARG A 97 11.79 14.19 -43.55
N SER A 98 12.66 15.11 -43.15
CA SER A 98 12.91 16.32 -43.95
C SER A 98 13.56 15.95 -45.30
N PRO A 99 13.10 16.53 -46.43
CA PRO A 99 13.64 16.24 -47.75
C PRO A 99 15.14 16.52 -47.89
N GLN A 100 15.66 17.46 -47.09
CA GLN A 100 17.08 17.81 -47.06
C GLN A 100 17.93 16.73 -46.38
N PHE A 101 17.46 16.16 -45.26
CA PHE A 101 18.15 15.07 -44.58
C PHE A 101 18.15 13.78 -45.42
N LEU A 102 17.01 13.44 -46.05
CA LEU A 102 16.93 12.31 -46.97
C LEU A 102 17.89 12.47 -48.16
N ARG A 103 17.97 13.68 -48.72
CA ARG A 103 18.92 14.01 -49.80
C ARG A 103 20.37 13.85 -49.34
N GLU A 104 20.72 14.36 -48.16
CA GLU A 104 22.08 14.26 -47.63
C GLU A 104 22.46 12.80 -47.28
N LEU A 105 21.51 12.01 -46.78
CA LEU A 105 21.70 10.57 -46.54
C LEU A 105 21.97 9.81 -47.85
N ILE A 106 21.20 10.10 -48.91
CA ILE A 106 21.37 9.52 -50.24
C ILE A 106 22.75 9.90 -50.83
N LEU A 107 23.12 11.18 -50.76
CA LEU A 107 24.40 11.68 -51.25
C LEU A 107 25.59 11.07 -50.50
N THR A 108 25.48 10.95 -49.18
CA THR A 108 26.53 10.37 -48.34
C THR A 108 26.65 8.86 -48.54
N GLY A 109 25.54 8.14 -48.69
CA GLY A 109 25.55 6.71 -49.00
C GLY A 109 26.09 6.43 -50.41
N ARG A 110 25.83 7.30 -51.39
CA ARG A 110 26.46 7.23 -52.72
C ARG A 110 27.97 7.45 -52.66
N LYS A 111 28.44 8.45 -51.88
CA LYS A 111 29.88 8.67 -51.63
C LYS A 111 30.56 7.49 -50.92
N LYS A 112 29.82 6.73 -50.11
CA LYS A 112 30.27 5.48 -49.47
C LYS A 112 30.20 4.23 -50.37
N GLY A 113 29.75 4.36 -51.63
CA GLY A 113 29.72 3.28 -52.61
C GLY A 113 28.46 2.40 -52.58
N GLN A 114 27.37 2.83 -51.93
CA GLN A 114 26.13 2.06 -51.92
C GLN A 114 25.42 2.09 -53.28
N THR A 115 24.78 0.97 -53.64
CA THR A 115 24.00 0.86 -54.88
C THR A 115 22.62 1.49 -54.72
N ILE A 116 22.06 2.02 -55.81
CA ILE A 116 20.74 2.67 -55.84
C ILE A 116 19.62 1.83 -55.17
N PRO A 117 19.49 0.50 -55.42
CA PRO A 117 18.47 -0.32 -54.74
C PRO A 117 18.71 -0.48 -53.22
N GLN A 118 19.95 -0.40 -52.75
CA GLN A 118 20.25 -0.43 -51.30
C GLN A 118 19.86 0.88 -50.62
N LEU A 119 20.10 2.01 -51.30
CA LEU A 119 19.69 3.34 -50.85
C LEU A 119 18.17 3.50 -50.80
N ALA A 120 17.46 3.02 -51.82
CA ALA A 120 15.99 2.99 -51.88
C ALA A 120 15.38 2.19 -50.71
N LYS A 121 15.97 1.03 -50.41
CA LYS A 121 15.52 0.18 -49.29
C LYS A 121 15.79 0.81 -47.91
N ALA A 122 16.88 1.56 -47.76
CA ALA A 122 17.25 2.20 -46.50
C ALA A 122 16.47 3.50 -46.21
N THR A 123 16.06 4.22 -47.25
CA THR A 123 15.31 5.49 -47.15
C THR A 123 13.80 5.34 -47.35
N ASN A 124 13.34 4.11 -47.65
CA ASN A 124 11.94 3.79 -47.94
C ASN A 124 11.36 4.63 -49.10
N LEU A 125 12.19 4.91 -50.11
CA LEU A 125 11.87 5.64 -51.34
C LEU A 125 11.91 4.68 -52.55
N SER A 126 11.24 5.03 -53.65
CA SER A 126 11.33 4.25 -54.89
C SER A 126 12.70 4.42 -55.56
N ILE A 127 13.10 3.43 -56.37
CA ILE A 127 14.39 3.44 -57.08
C ILE A 127 14.50 4.69 -57.98
N ASP A 128 13.41 5.04 -58.67
CA ASP A 128 13.32 6.18 -59.58
C ASP A 128 13.43 7.53 -58.83
N GLU A 129 12.90 7.63 -57.61
CA GLU A 129 13.00 8.84 -56.78
C GLU A 129 14.43 9.08 -56.29
N VAL A 130 15.15 8.02 -55.93
CA VAL A 130 16.55 8.10 -55.52
C VAL A 130 17.44 8.54 -56.70
N GLU A 131 17.17 8.03 -57.90
CA GLU A 131 17.88 8.42 -59.12
C GLU A 131 17.63 9.89 -59.47
N LEU A 132 16.38 10.36 -59.37
CA LEU A 132 16.01 11.75 -59.61
C LEU A 132 16.71 12.73 -58.64
N ILE A 133 16.88 12.34 -57.38
CA ILE A 133 17.55 13.16 -56.36
C ILE A 133 19.06 13.26 -56.61
N LEU A 134 19.69 12.16 -57.05
CA LEU A 134 21.10 12.14 -57.43
C LEU A 134 21.36 12.98 -58.69
N MET A 135 20.47 12.89 -59.68
CA MET A 135 20.57 13.63 -60.94
C MET A 135 20.38 15.15 -60.75
N LYS A 136 19.64 15.58 -59.72
CA LYS A 136 19.48 17.00 -59.35
C LYS A 136 20.62 17.54 -58.47
N ALA A 137 21.54 16.70 -58.04
CA ALA A 137 22.65 17.05 -57.15
C ALA A 137 24.03 17.04 -57.83
N GLU A 138 24.11 16.44 -59.02
CA GLU A 138 25.14 16.73 -60.03
C GLU A 138 24.87 18.08 -60.71
#